data_AF-A0AAW5LCF5-F1
#
_entry.id   AF-A0AAW5LCF5-F1
#
_cell.length_a   1.000
_cell.length_b   1.000
_cell.length_c   1.000
_cell.angle_alpha   90.00
_cell.angle_beta   90.00
_cell.angle_gamma   90.00
#
_symmetry.space_group_name_H-M   'P 1'
#
loop_
_entity.id
_entity.type
_entity.pdbx_description
1 polymer ?
#
loop_
_entity_poly.entity_id
_entity_poly.type
_entity_poly.pdbx_seq_one_letter_code
_entity_poly.pdbx_strand_id
1 'polypeptide(L)'
;MKIVKLIAITTICSTFVGCAQMHPRPEPPVDRWYKDGVSLHDANNKLAKCTYDVGMNKVEVTEKNSLIVNCMRADGYRYGVPSKELQAWKNEVKSLQDKGYILY
;
A
#
# COMPACT_ATOMS: atom_id res chain seq x y z
N MET A 1 -24.49 -12.05 -54.97
CA MET A 1 -24.99 -12.49 -53.63
C MET A 1 -24.02 -13.39 -52.84
N LYS A 2 -22.70 -13.41 -53.14
CA LYS A 2 -21.71 -14.19 -52.34
C LYS A 2 -20.85 -13.32 -51.42
N ILE A 3 -20.62 -12.06 -51.79
CA ILE A 3 -19.80 -11.10 -51.03
C ILE A 3 -20.52 -10.58 -49.77
N VAL A 4 -21.86 -10.42 -49.81
CA VAL A 4 -22.67 -10.00 -48.65
C VAL A 4 -22.65 -11.03 -47.51
N LYS A 5 -22.54 -12.33 -47.84
CA LYS A 5 -22.43 -13.40 -46.83
C LYS A 5 -21.06 -13.43 -46.14
N LEU A 6 -19.99 -12.97 -46.80
CA LEU A 6 -18.66 -12.89 -46.19
C LEU A 6 -18.56 -11.76 -45.17
N ILE A 7 -19.23 -10.62 -45.41
CA ILE A 7 -19.23 -9.47 -44.51
C ILE A 7 -20.02 -9.76 -43.23
N ALA A 8 -21.05 -10.62 -43.30
CA ALA A 8 -21.89 -10.96 -42.16
C ALA A 8 -21.19 -11.83 -41.09
N ILE A 9 -20.08 -12.51 -41.43
CA ILE A 9 -19.42 -13.47 -40.53
C ILE A 9 -18.30 -12.83 -39.70
N THR A 10 -17.71 -11.72 -40.15
CA THR A 10 -16.63 -11.03 -39.41
C THR A 10 -17.10 -10.11 -38.29
N THR A 11 -18.39 -9.77 -38.23
CA THR A 11 -18.92 -8.77 -37.29
C THR A 11 -19.30 -9.35 -35.92
N ILE A 12 -19.30 -10.68 -35.76
CA ILE A 12 -19.82 -11.35 -34.55
C ILE A 12 -18.73 -11.59 -33.47
N CYS A 13 -17.45 -11.40 -33.80
CA CYS A 13 -16.34 -11.79 -32.90
C CYS A 13 -15.77 -10.66 -32.02
N SER A 14 -16.44 -9.51 -31.89
CA SER A 14 -15.88 -8.33 -31.22
C SER A 14 -16.34 -8.13 -29.76
N THR A 15 -17.16 -9.00 -29.18
CA THR A 15 -17.81 -8.73 -27.88
C THR A 15 -17.27 -9.50 -26.66
N PHE A 16 -16.16 -10.22 -26.78
CA PHE A 16 -15.62 -11.07 -25.68
C PHE A 16 -14.29 -10.60 -25.05
N VAL A 17 -13.94 -9.31 -25.09
CA VAL A 17 -12.73 -8.80 -24.40
C VAL A 17 -12.98 -8.45 -22.91
N GLY A 18 -14.22 -8.54 -22.42
CA GLY A 18 -14.61 -8.06 -21.09
C GLY A 18 -13.90 -8.70 -19.88
N CYS A 19 -13.32 -9.90 -20.02
CA CYS A 19 -12.65 -10.58 -18.90
C CYS A 19 -11.13 -10.34 -18.82
N ALA A 20 -10.49 -9.82 -19.87
CA ALA A 20 -9.03 -9.60 -19.88
C ALA A 20 -8.60 -8.31 -19.15
N GLN A 21 -9.55 -7.45 -18.81
CA GLN A 21 -9.28 -6.14 -18.20
C GLN A 21 -9.49 -6.10 -16.68
N MET A 22 -9.93 -7.19 -16.05
CA MET A 22 -10.00 -7.26 -14.59
C MET A 22 -8.61 -7.54 -14.02
N HIS A 23 -8.15 -6.70 -13.10
CA HIS A 23 -6.87 -6.88 -12.42
C HIS A 23 -7.08 -6.72 -10.90
N PRO A 24 -6.49 -7.60 -10.06
CA PRO A 24 -6.52 -7.41 -8.61
C PRO A 24 -5.93 -6.04 -8.26
N ARG A 25 -6.58 -5.28 -7.38
CA ARG A 25 -6.00 -4.02 -6.90
C ARG A 25 -4.72 -4.32 -6.10
N PRO A 26 -3.60 -3.63 -6.38
CA PRO A 26 -2.41 -3.70 -5.53
C PRO A 26 -2.76 -3.35 -4.08
N GLU A 27 -2.23 -4.12 -3.13
CA GLU A 27 -2.47 -3.86 -1.70
C GLU A 27 -1.88 -2.50 -1.29
N PRO A 28 -2.65 -1.66 -0.56
CA PRO A 28 -2.13 -0.39 -0.10
C PRO A 28 -1.06 -0.60 0.98
N PRO A 29 -0.01 0.23 1.01
CA PRO A 29 0.96 0.19 2.09
C PRO A 29 0.30 0.51 3.44
N VAL A 30 0.72 -0.20 4.48
CA VAL A 30 0.12 -0.12 5.82
C VAL A 30 0.85 0.87 6.74
N ASP A 31 0.09 1.45 7.67
CA ASP A 31 0.62 2.31 8.73
C ASP A 31 1.59 1.56 9.64
N ARG A 32 2.72 2.21 9.94
CA ARG A 32 3.73 1.69 10.86
C ARG A 32 4.65 2.79 11.34
N TRP A 33 5.54 2.45 12.26
CA TRP A 33 6.66 3.32 12.60
C TRP A 33 7.71 3.29 11.50
N TYR A 34 8.10 4.45 10.99
CA TYR A 34 9.10 4.58 9.95
C TYR A 34 10.01 5.79 10.17
N LYS A 35 11.17 5.75 9.51
CA LYS A 35 12.12 6.84 9.38
C LYS A 35 12.84 6.69 8.05
N ASP A 36 13.02 7.77 7.31
CA ASP A 36 13.67 7.72 5.99
C ASP A 36 15.09 7.15 6.12
N GLY A 37 15.41 6.18 5.25
CA GLY A 37 16.71 5.50 5.24
C GLY A 37 16.87 4.41 6.31
N VAL A 38 15.84 4.14 7.12
CA VAL A 38 15.85 3.07 8.14
C VAL A 38 15.01 1.90 7.66
N SER A 39 15.52 0.69 7.83
CA SER A 39 14.77 -0.53 7.47
C SER A 39 13.56 -0.74 8.40
N LEU A 40 12.55 -1.47 7.92
CA LEU A 40 11.42 -1.86 8.78
C LEU A 40 11.88 -2.67 10.00
N HIS A 41 12.88 -3.54 9.82
CA HIS A 41 13.47 -4.31 10.90
C HIS A 41 14.05 -3.41 12.00
N ASP A 42 14.84 -2.40 11.62
CA ASP A 42 15.44 -1.47 12.58
C ASP A 42 14.42 -0.56 13.25
N ALA A 43 13.37 -0.15 12.52
CA ALA A 43 12.26 0.59 13.11
C ALA A 43 11.51 -0.23 14.17
N ASN A 44 11.29 -1.52 13.92
CA ASN A 44 10.69 -2.44 14.87
C ASN A 44 11.60 -2.68 16.09
N ASN A 45 12.92 -2.84 15.87
CA ASN A 45 13.89 -2.94 16.96
C ASN A 45 13.87 -1.70 17.85
N LYS A 46 13.76 -0.50 17.25
CA LYS A 46 13.66 0.74 18.02
C LYS A 46 12.34 0.83 18.80
N LEU A 47 11.21 0.41 18.22
CA LEU A 47 9.93 0.35 18.93
C LEU A 47 9.99 -0.60 20.12
N ALA A 48 10.59 -1.79 19.93
CA ALA A 48 10.78 -2.75 21.00
C ALA A 48 11.64 -2.17 22.13
N LYS A 49 12.74 -1.48 21.79
CA LYS A 49 13.57 -0.76 22.77
C LYS A 49 12.77 0.28 23.54
N CYS A 50 12.02 1.17 22.86
CA CYS A 50 11.19 2.16 23.53
C CYS A 50 10.14 1.51 24.46
N THR A 51 9.53 0.41 24.03
CA THR A 51 8.56 -0.35 24.83
C THR A 51 9.19 -0.93 26.09
N TYR A 52 10.40 -1.50 25.96
CA TYR A 52 11.16 -2.03 27.08
C TYR A 52 11.57 -0.93 28.06
N ASP A 53 12.21 0.13 27.58
CA ASP A 53 12.72 1.22 28.41
C ASP A 53 11.59 1.90 29.20
N VAL A 54 10.46 2.19 28.55
CA VAL A 54 9.28 2.77 29.23
C VAL A 54 8.70 1.77 30.24
N GLY A 55 8.60 0.49 29.87
CA GLY A 55 8.11 -0.56 30.77
C GLY A 55 8.95 -0.73 32.04
N MET A 56 10.27 -0.58 31.93
CA MET A 56 11.20 -0.67 33.07
C MET A 56 11.04 0.48 34.07
N ASN A 57 10.52 1.62 33.64
CA ASN A 57 10.32 2.80 34.50
C ASN A 57 9.04 2.76 35.36
N LYS A 58 8.30 1.63 35.36
CA LYS A 58 7.09 1.42 36.18
C LYS A 58 6.03 2.52 36.05
N VAL A 59 5.89 3.07 34.85
CA VAL A 59 4.89 4.09 34.53
C VAL A 59 3.47 3.50 34.49
N GLU A 60 2.48 4.32 34.82
CA GLU A 60 1.07 3.94 34.71
C GLU A 60 0.69 3.57 33.27
N VAL A 61 -0.24 2.62 33.11
CA VAL A 61 -0.59 2.05 31.78
C VAL A 61 -1.12 3.13 30.82
N THR A 62 -1.83 4.13 31.35
CA THR A 62 -2.38 5.25 30.58
C THR A 62 -1.28 6.15 30.00
N GLU A 63 -0.16 6.30 30.70
CA GLU A 63 0.98 7.13 30.27
C GLU A 63 1.96 6.35 29.39
N LYS A 64 2.02 5.03 29.55
CA LYS A 64 2.96 4.14 28.84
C LYS A 64 2.92 4.33 27.33
N ASN A 65 1.74 4.36 26.72
CA ASN A 65 1.61 4.50 25.27
C ASN A 65 2.08 5.88 24.78
N SER A 66 1.77 6.95 25.53
CA SER A 66 2.23 8.31 25.22
C SER A 66 3.76 8.39 25.27
N LEU A 67 4.37 7.78 26.28
CA LEU A 67 5.82 7.75 26.44
C LEU A 67 6.53 6.92 25.34
N ILE A 68 5.95 5.80 24.91
CA ILE A 68 6.48 5.02 23.77
C ILE A 68 6.42 5.86 22.49
N VAL A 69 5.30 6.53 22.23
CA VAL A 69 5.12 7.44 21.08
C VAL A 69 6.16 8.56 21.13
N ASN A 70 6.36 9.18 22.30
CA ASN A 70 7.34 10.25 22.48
C ASN A 70 8.77 9.75 22.30
N CYS A 71 9.11 8.55 22.80
CA CYS A 71 10.41 7.92 22.59
C CYS A 71 10.70 7.71 21.10
N MET A 72 9.73 7.19 20.33
CA MET A 72 9.88 7.01 18.89
C MET A 72 10.06 8.35 18.16
N ARG A 73 9.24 9.36 18.52
CA ARG A 73 9.28 10.68 17.89
C ARG A 73 10.57 11.44 18.20
N ALA A 74 11.11 11.30 19.42
CA ALA A 74 12.37 11.91 19.85
C ALA A 74 13.55 11.43 19.00
N ASP A 75 13.54 10.16 18.60
CA ASP A 75 14.54 9.58 17.69
C ASP A 75 14.27 9.85 16.20
N GLY A 76 13.24 10.65 15.89
CA GLY A 76 12.90 11.07 14.54
C GLY A 76 12.00 10.10 13.76
N TYR A 77 11.42 9.09 14.41
CA TYR A 77 10.44 8.21 13.77
C TYR A 77 9.06 8.88 13.69
N ARG A 78 8.25 8.46 12.72
CA ARG A 78 6.86 8.87 12.55
C ARG A 78 5.97 7.65 12.40
N TYR A 79 4.74 7.74 12.88
CA TYR A 79 3.72 6.70 12.69
C TYR A 79 2.84 7.09 11.51
N GLY A 80 2.69 6.17 10.55
CA GLY A 80 1.85 6.32 9.38
C GLY A 80 2.41 5.58 8.18
N VAL A 81 1.85 5.83 7.00
CA VAL A 81 2.38 5.34 5.73
C VAL A 81 3.57 6.21 5.27
N PRO A 82 4.74 5.62 4.94
CA PRO A 82 5.84 6.35 4.32
C PRO A 82 5.40 7.00 2.99
N SER A 83 5.67 8.29 2.83
CA SER A 83 5.22 9.06 1.66
C SER A 83 5.68 8.48 0.32
N LYS A 84 6.90 7.96 0.27
CA LYS A 84 7.49 7.33 -0.93
C LYS A 84 6.73 6.07 -1.34
N GLU A 85 6.37 5.21 -0.37
CA GLU A 85 5.61 3.98 -0.62
C GLU A 85 4.18 4.29 -1.03
N LEU A 86 3.54 5.27 -0.37
CA LEU A 86 2.21 5.73 -0.75
C LEU A 86 2.19 6.27 -2.19
N GLN A 87 3.21 7.04 -2.57
CA GLN A 87 3.30 7.57 -3.92
C GLN A 87 3.58 6.47 -4.95
N ALA A 88 4.43 5.50 -4.64
CA ALA A 88 4.68 4.35 -5.49
C ALA A 88 3.40 3.55 -5.76
N TRP A 89 2.63 3.25 -4.71
CA TRP A 89 1.34 2.56 -4.85
C TRP A 89 0.33 3.37 -5.67
N LYS A 90 0.22 4.68 -5.43
CA LYS A 90 -0.65 5.56 -6.23
C LYS A 90 -0.26 5.57 -7.71
N ASN A 91 1.04 5.60 -8.00
CA ASN A 91 1.55 5.57 -9.37
C ASN A 91 1.25 4.24 -10.05
N GLU A 92 1.40 3.12 -9.33
CA GLU A 92 1.09 1.78 -9.83
C GLU A 92 -0.40 1.64 -10.16
N VAL A 93 -1.28 1.99 -9.22
CA VAL A 93 -2.74 2.01 -9.40
C VAL A 93 -3.13 2.85 -10.61
N LYS A 94 -2.60 4.08 -10.69
CA LYS A 94 -2.84 4.97 -11.82
C LYS A 94 -2.36 4.35 -13.14
N SER A 95 -1.19 3.72 -13.16
CA SER A 95 -0.66 3.09 -14.38
C SER A 95 -1.55 1.94 -14.88
N LEU A 96 -2.19 1.19 -13.97
CA LEU A 96 -3.12 0.12 -14.35
C LEU A 96 -4.43 0.71 -14.89
N GLN A 97 -4.94 1.77 -14.27
CA GLN A 97 -6.12 2.48 -14.75
C GLN A 97 -5.87 3.11 -16.13
N ASP A 98 -4.72 3.74 -16.35
CA ASP A 98 -4.32 4.34 -17.63
C ASP A 98 -4.17 3.29 -18.75
N LYS A 99 -3.87 2.03 -18.40
CA LYS A 99 -3.86 0.87 -19.31
C LYS A 99 -5.27 0.30 -19.58
N GLY A 100 -6.29 0.85 -18.95
CA GLY A 100 -7.69 0.41 -19.10
C GLY A 100 -8.05 -0.80 -18.25
N TYR A 101 -7.30 -1.11 -17.17
CA TYR A 101 -7.69 -2.15 -16.23
C TYR A 101 -8.79 -1.66 -15.27
N ILE A 102 -9.74 -2.55 -14.98
CA ILE A 102 -10.73 -2.41 -13.92
C ILE A 102 -10.17 -3.09 -12.68
N LEU A 103 -9.90 -2.31 -11.62
CA LEU A 103 -9.30 -2.79 -10.38
C LEU A 103 -10.37 -3.20 -9.38
N TYR A 104 -10.34 -4.46 -8.94
CA TYR A 104 -11.25 -5.02 -7.93
C TYR A 104 -10.52 -5.30 -6.60
#